data_AF-A0A5B6Z9E9-F1
#
_entry.id   AF-A0A5B6Z9E9-F1
#
_cell.length_a   1.000
_cell.length_b   1.000
_cell.length_c   1.000
_cell.angle_alpha   90.00
_cell.angle_beta   90.00
_cell.angle_gamma   90.00
#
_symmetry.space_group_name_H-M   'P 1'
#
loop_
_entity.id
_entity.type
_entity.pdbx_description
1 polymer ?
#
loop_
_entity_poly.entity_id
_entity_poly.type
_entity_poly.pdbx_seq_one_letter_code
_entity_poly.pdbx_strand_id
1 'polypeptide(L)'
;YTDSAVAGEAAGISMGLLMVGTASEKASEMLAYAHETQHEKIIRGLALGIALTVYGREEEADKLIEQMTRDQDPILRYGGMYVLALAYRGTANNKAIRQLLHFAVSDVSDDVRRTAVLALGFVLYSEPEQTPRIVSLLSESYNPHVRYGAALAVGI
;
A
#
# COMPACT_ATOMS: atom_id res chain seq x y z
N TYR A 1 -21.99 -16.48 1.35
CA TYR A 1 -21.09 -15.71 0.48
C TYR A 1 -21.20 -16.25 -0.93
N THR A 2 -21.63 -15.44 -1.90
CA THR A 2 -21.44 -15.77 -3.31
C THR A 2 -19.96 -15.57 -3.61
N ASP A 3 -19.21 -16.67 -3.64
CA ASP A 3 -17.74 -16.69 -3.74
C ASP A 3 -17.25 -16.37 -5.17
N SER A 4 -17.82 -15.31 -5.75
CA SER A 4 -17.43 -14.81 -7.07
C SER A 4 -16.24 -13.89 -6.90
N ALA A 5 -15.09 -14.32 -7.39
CA ALA A 5 -13.83 -13.59 -7.28
C ALA A 5 -13.91 -12.14 -7.79
N VAL A 6 -14.68 -11.89 -8.85
CA VAL A 6 -14.83 -10.54 -9.44
C VAL A 6 -15.75 -9.67 -8.59
N ALA A 7 -16.88 -10.21 -8.13
CA ALA A 7 -17.80 -9.45 -7.28
C ALA A 7 -17.17 -9.15 -5.91
N GLY A 8 -16.39 -10.08 -5.35
CA GLY A 8 -15.69 -9.90 -4.09
C GLY A 8 -14.61 -8.83 -4.15
N GLU A 9 -13.84 -8.74 -5.25
CA GLU A 9 -12.87 -7.66 -5.48
C GLU A 9 -13.57 -6.28 -5.49
N ALA A 10 -14.66 -6.16 -6.26
CA ALA A 10 -15.43 -4.92 -6.34
C ALA A 10 -16.05 -4.53 -4.98
N ALA A 11 -16.53 -5.52 -4.21
CA ALA A 11 -17.08 -5.30 -2.88
C ALA A 11 -16.00 -4.79 -1.91
N GLY A 12 -14.80 -5.39 -1.92
CA GLY A 12 -13.67 -4.97 -1.08
C GLY A 12 -13.29 -3.49 -1.30
N ILE A 13 -13.16 -3.09 -2.56
CA ILE A 13 -12.85 -1.70 -2.93
C ILE A 13 -14.00 -0.76 -2.53
N SER A 14 -15.25 -1.16 -2.80
CA SER A 14 -16.44 -0.35 -2.49
C SER A 14 -16.60 -0.11 -1.00
N MET A 15 -16.32 -1.12 -0.17
CA MET A 15 -16.31 -0.96 1.30
C MET A 15 -15.26 0.07 1.73
N GLY A 16 -14.05 0.00 1.18
CA GLY A 16 -13.01 1.00 1.44
C GLY A 16 -13.44 2.42 1.04
N LEU A 17 -14.06 2.58 -0.12
CA LEU A 17 -14.56 3.87 -0.62
C LEU A 17 -15.68 4.46 0.25
N LEU A 18 -16.58 3.64 0.77
CA LEU A 18 -17.62 4.09 1.71
C LEU A 18 -17.05 4.52 3.05
N MET A 19 -15.89 3.99 3.42
CA MET A 19 -15.28 4.11 4.75
C MET A 19 -13.97 4.90 4.72
N VAL A 20 -13.76 5.74 3.68
CA VAL A 20 -12.51 6.47 3.49
C VAL A 20 -12.21 7.32 4.70
N GLY A 21 -11.02 7.12 5.27
CA GLY A 21 -10.53 7.90 6.40
C GLY A 21 -11.40 7.78 7.65
N THR A 22 -12.23 6.76 7.82
CA THR A 22 -13.00 6.57 9.07
C THR A 22 -12.22 5.81 10.15
N ALA A 23 -11.09 5.18 9.82
CA ALA A 23 -10.32 4.31 10.73
C ALA A 23 -11.19 3.26 11.45
N SER A 24 -12.16 2.68 10.74
CA SER A 24 -13.15 1.80 11.36
C SER A 24 -12.54 0.45 11.73
N GLU A 25 -13.00 -0.12 12.85
CA GLU A 25 -12.66 -1.48 13.28
C GLU A 25 -12.98 -2.56 12.24
N LYS A 26 -13.88 -2.27 11.28
CA LYS A 26 -14.16 -3.18 10.16
C LYS A 26 -12.96 -3.47 9.28
N ALA A 27 -11.92 -2.61 9.29
CA ALA A 27 -10.67 -2.89 8.58
C ALA A 27 -10.02 -4.19 9.09
N SER A 28 -10.12 -4.48 10.38
CA SER A 28 -9.64 -5.73 10.99
C SER A 28 -10.46 -6.93 10.54
N GLU A 29 -11.78 -6.78 10.42
CA GLU A 29 -12.66 -7.84 9.88
C GLU A 29 -12.35 -8.12 8.40
N MET A 30 -12.12 -7.07 7.61
CA MET A 30 -11.71 -7.20 6.21
C MET A 30 -10.36 -7.93 6.09
N LEU A 31 -9.40 -7.63 6.97
CA LEU A 31 -8.10 -8.30 6.99
C LEU A 31 -8.22 -9.77 7.40
N ALA A 32 -9.04 -10.07 8.42
CA ALA A 32 -9.32 -11.44 8.82
C ALA A 32 -9.94 -12.25 7.67
N TYR A 33 -10.92 -11.68 6.96
CA TYR A 33 -11.53 -12.35 5.82
C TYR A 33 -10.55 -12.53 4.65
N ALA A 34 -9.61 -11.60 4.46
CA ALA A 34 -8.57 -11.72 3.44
C ALA A 34 -7.63 -12.92 3.71
N HIS A 35 -7.43 -13.32 4.97
CA HIS A 35 -6.68 -14.53 5.32
C HIS A 35 -7.46 -15.84 5.10
N GLU A 36 -8.78 -15.80 5.15
CA GLU A 36 -9.64 -16.98 5.03
C GLU A 36 -9.94 -17.36 3.57
N THR A 37 -10.00 -16.36 2.68
CA THR A 37 -10.32 -16.58 1.27
C THR A 37 -9.13 -17.11 0.49
N GLN A 38 -9.40 -17.92 -0.54
CA GLN A 38 -8.39 -18.43 -1.48
C GLN A 38 -8.36 -17.63 -2.79
N HIS A 39 -9.24 -16.65 -2.95
CA HIS A 39 -9.34 -15.87 -4.19
C HIS A 39 -8.46 -14.63 -4.13
N GLU A 40 -7.33 -14.66 -4.84
CA GLU A 40 -6.38 -13.53 -4.90
C GLU A 40 -7.03 -12.19 -5.25
N LYS A 41 -8.05 -12.18 -6.11
CA LYS A 41 -8.81 -10.97 -6.48
C LYS A 41 -9.53 -10.34 -5.29
N ILE A 42 -10.12 -11.18 -4.42
CA ILE A 42 -10.80 -10.74 -3.22
C ILE A 42 -9.77 -10.18 -2.24
N ILE A 43 -8.66 -10.90 -2.02
CA ILE A 43 -7.56 -10.43 -1.15
C ILE A 43 -7.06 -9.06 -1.62
N ARG A 44 -6.82 -8.89 -2.91
CA ARG A 44 -6.36 -7.61 -3.50
C ARG A 44 -7.39 -6.49 -3.32
N GLY A 45 -8.67 -6.76 -3.57
CA GLY A 45 -9.73 -5.78 -3.39
C GLY A 45 -9.89 -5.35 -1.93
N LEU A 46 -9.79 -6.29 -1.00
CA LEU A 46 -9.81 -6.01 0.45
C LEU A 46 -8.56 -5.25 0.88
N ALA A 47 -7.38 -5.63 0.42
CA ALA A 47 -6.12 -4.96 0.74
C ALA A 47 -6.14 -3.47 0.35
N LEU A 48 -6.64 -3.15 -0.84
CA LEU A 48 -6.83 -1.76 -1.26
C LEU A 48 -7.96 -1.06 -0.49
N GLY A 49 -9.07 -1.78 -0.25
CA GLY A 49 -10.18 -1.28 0.55
C GLY A 49 -9.76 -0.88 1.97
N ILE A 50 -8.93 -1.70 2.61
CA ILE A 50 -8.35 -1.44 3.93
C ILE A 50 -7.49 -0.17 3.90
N ALA A 51 -6.62 -0.02 2.89
CA ALA A 51 -5.79 1.17 2.72
C ALA A 51 -6.59 2.46 2.62
N LEU A 52 -7.75 2.44 1.97
CA LEU A 52 -8.65 3.58 1.89
C LEU A 52 -9.24 3.98 3.27
N THR A 53 -9.49 3.01 4.15
CA THR A 53 -10.10 3.31 5.47
C THR A 53 -9.19 4.12 6.39
N VAL A 54 -7.88 4.03 6.20
CA VAL A 54 -6.86 4.75 6.99
C VAL A 54 -6.37 6.03 6.32
N TYR A 55 -7.05 6.52 5.29
CA TYR A 55 -6.65 7.71 4.56
C TYR A 55 -6.46 8.93 5.48
N GLY A 56 -5.24 9.47 5.54
CA GLY A 56 -4.88 10.64 6.35
C GLY A 56 -4.90 10.41 7.87
N ARG A 57 -4.80 9.16 8.32
CA ARG A 57 -4.87 8.78 9.75
C ARG A 57 -3.50 8.65 10.44
N GLU A 58 -2.41 8.77 9.69
CA GLU A 58 -1.04 8.79 10.21
C GLU A 58 -0.78 7.68 11.26
N GLU A 59 -0.41 8.05 12.49
CA GLU A 59 -0.03 7.12 13.56
C GLU A 59 -1.16 6.17 13.99
N GLU A 60 -2.44 6.54 13.80
CA GLU A 60 -3.58 5.64 14.10
C GLU A 60 -3.53 4.37 13.22
N ALA A 61 -2.89 4.45 12.05
CA ALA A 61 -2.76 3.33 11.10
C ALA A 61 -1.55 2.42 11.39
N ASP A 62 -0.63 2.80 12.28
CA ASP A 62 0.65 2.10 12.47
C ASP A 62 0.50 0.62 12.82
N LYS A 63 -0.50 0.28 13.62
CA LYS A 63 -0.80 -1.13 13.97
C LYS A 63 -1.17 -1.96 12.74
N LEU A 64 -2.00 -1.39 11.87
CA LEU A 64 -2.46 -2.06 10.65
C LEU A 64 -1.34 -2.17 9.62
N ILE A 65 -0.50 -1.14 9.52
CA ILE A 65 0.71 -1.14 8.70
C ILE A 65 1.64 -2.26 9.16
N GLU A 66 1.92 -2.37 10.46
CA GLU A 66 2.81 -3.42 10.99
C GLU A 66 2.26 -4.83 10.71
N GLN A 67 0.95 -5.04 10.87
CA GLN A 67 0.30 -6.31 10.56
C GLN A 67 0.43 -6.67 9.08
N MET A 68 0.01 -5.79 8.18
CA MET A 68 -0.01 -6.09 6.74
C MET A 68 1.39 -6.16 6.14
N THR A 69 2.36 -5.40 6.63
CA THR A 69 3.73 -5.41 6.08
C THR A 69 4.57 -6.61 6.52
N ARG A 70 4.20 -7.28 7.61
CA ARG A 70 4.85 -8.51 8.08
C ARG A 70 4.13 -9.78 7.64
N ASP A 71 3.09 -9.64 6.83
CA ASP A 71 2.32 -10.76 6.35
C ASP A 71 3.16 -11.74 5.51
N GLN A 72 2.81 -13.02 5.56
CA GLN A 72 3.43 -14.02 4.68
C GLN A 72 2.92 -13.86 3.24
N ASP A 73 1.67 -13.43 3.06
CA ASP A 73 1.07 -13.22 1.75
C ASP A 73 1.62 -11.93 1.10
N PRO A 74 2.29 -12.02 -0.06
CA PRO A 74 2.77 -10.84 -0.78
C PRO A 74 1.65 -9.88 -1.21
N ILE A 75 0.41 -10.34 -1.42
CA ILE A 75 -0.73 -9.48 -1.78
C ILE A 75 -1.12 -8.59 -0.59
N LEU A 76 -1.06 -9.12 0.63
CA LEU A 76 -1.32 -8.35 1.84
C LEU A 76 -0.18 -7.36 2.13
N ARG A 77 1.09 -7.77 1.93
CA ARG A 77 2.23 -6.83 1.99
C ARG A 77 2.13 -5.71 0.95
N TYR A 78 1.68 -6.05 -0.26
CA TYR A 78 1.37 -5.08 -1.32
C TYR A 78 0.29 -4.08 -0.86
N GLY A 79 -0.77 -4.56 -0.22
CA GLY A 79 -1.77 -3.72 0.46
C GLY A 79 -1.15 -2.82 1.52
N GLY A 80 -0.27 -3.37 2.36
CA GLY A 80 0.43 -2.64 3.41
C GLY A 80 1.23 -1.44 2.89
N MET A 81 1.79 -1.52 1.68
CA MET A 81 2.44 -0.35 1.05
C MET A 81 1.43 0.76 0.74
N TYR A 82 0.22 0.43 0.29
CA TYR A 82 -0.84 1.42 0.09
C TYR A 82 -1.39 1.96 1.41
N VAL A 83 -1.55 1.13 2.43
CA VAL A 83 -1.96 1.56 3.78
C VAL A 83 -0.98 2.62 4.29
N LEU A 84 0.32 2.34 4.20
CA LEU A 84 1.38 3.27 4.59
C LEU A 84 1.34 4.56 3.75
N ALA A 85 1.20 4.43 2.43
CA ALA A 85 1.13 5.56 1.51
C ALA A 85 -0.04 6.50 1.79
N LEU A 86 -1.24 5.95 2.00
CA LEU A 86 -2.47 6.71 2.19
C LEU A 86 -2.61 7.27 3.61
N ALA A 87 -2.10 6.56 4.62
CA ALA A 87 -2.07 7.05 6.00
C ALA A 87 -1.18 8.30 6.12
N TYR A 88 0.00 8.28 5.50
CA TYR A 88 1.01 9.34 5.57
C TYR A 88 1.05 10.25 4.33
N ARG A 89 -0.04 10.30 3.57
CA ARG A 89 -0.13 11.05 2.30
C ARG A 89 0.21 12.53 2.50
N GLY A 90 1.18 13.05 1.75
CA GLY A 90 1.59 14.46 1.78
C GLY A 90 2.27 14.92 3.09
N THR A 91 2.61 14.01 4.00
CA THR A 91 3.22 14.38 5.30
C THR A 91 4.74 14.51 5.24
N ALA A 92 5.39 13.97 4.19
CA ALA A 92 6.85 13.84 4.10
C ALA A 92 7.50 13.18 5.33
N ASN A 93 6.79 12.26 6.00
CA ASN A 93 7.27 11.65 7.23
C ASN A 93 8.48 10.73 6.98
N ASN A 94 9.61 11.04 7.64
CA ASN A 94 10.86 10.30 7.56
C ASN A 94 10.77 8.82 8.00
N LYS A 95 9.85 8.48 8.90
CA LYS A 95 9.59 7.09 9.31
C LYS A 95 8.99 6.31 8.15
N ALA A 96 7.94 6.84 7.53
CA ALA A 96 7.26 6.23 6.39
C ALA A 96 8.18 6.09 5.18
N ILE A 97 8.95 7.14 4.85
CA ILE A 97 9.92 7.12 3.74
C ILE A 97 10.96 6.02 3.94
N ARG A 98 11.58 5.92 5.13
CA ARG A 98 12.59 4.88 5.42
C ARG A 98 12.01 3.48 5.33
N GLN A 99 10.77 3.29 5.81
CA GLN A 99 10.09 2.00 5.74
C GLN A 99 9.80 1.61 4.29
N LEU A 100 9.28 2.52 3.46
CA LEU A 100 9.03 2.29 2.03
C LEU A 100 10.33 1.96 1.28
N LEU A 101 11.41 2.72 1.53
CA LEU A 101 12.71 2.45 0.92
C LEU A 101 13.28 1.09 1.33
N HIS A 102 13.06 0.67 2.57
CA HIS A 102 13.45 -0.67 3.02
C HIS A 102 12.72 -1.74 2.19
N PHE A 103 11.39 -1.70 2.10
CA PHE A 103 10.61 -2.68 1.34
C PHE A 103 10.89 -2.66 -0.17
N ALA A 104 11.24 -1.50 -0.74
CA ALA A 104 11.64 -1.38 -2.14
C ALA A 104 12.89 -2.21 -2.49
N VAL A 105 13.74 -2.52 -1.50
CA VAL A 105 15.00 -3.27 -1.68
C VAL A 105 14.93 -4.67 -1.07
N SER A 106 14.31 -4.83 0.10
CA SER A 106 14.39 -6.05 0.91
C SER A 106 13.31 -7.09 0.62
N ASP A 107 12.10 -6.69 0.15
CA ASP A 107 11.04 -7.66 -0.11
C ASP A 107 11.40 -8.60 -1.25
N VAL A 108 10.86 -9.81 -1.28
CA VAL A 108 11.11 -10.78 -2.37
C VAL A 108 10.16 -10.54 -3.54
N SER A 109 8.98 -9.99 -3.30
CA SER A 109 7.94 -9.77 -4.31
C SER A 109 8.17 -8.49 -5.11
N ASP A 110 8.19 -8.61 -6.43
CA ASP A 110 8.29 -7.48 -7.35
C ASP A 110 7.09 -6.54 -7.27
N ASP A 111 5.89 -7.07 -6.97
CA ASP A 111 4.69 -6.25 -6.79
C ASP A 111 4.81 -5.36 -5.56
N VAL A 112 5.35 -5.89 -4.45
CA VAL A 112 5.60 -5.12 -3.23
C VAL A 112 6.67 -4.07 -3.49
N ARG A 113 7.80 -4.45 -4.11
CA ARG A 113 8.88 -3.52 -4.45
C ARG A 113 8.40 -2.35 -5.31
N ARG A 114 7.68 -2.65 -6.40
CA ARG A 114 7.10 -1.63 -7.29
C ARG A 114 6.21 -0.66 -6.51
N THR A 115 5.34 -1.21 -5.67
CA THR A 115 4.35 -0.45 -4.93
C THR A 115 4.98 0.39 -3.83
N ALA A 116 6.02 -0.12 -3.18
CA ALA A 116 6.78 0.63 -2.18
C ALA A 116 7.41 1.89 -2.78
N VAL A 117 7.97 1.80 -4.00
CA VAL A 117 8.52 2.97 -4.69
C VAL A 117 7.41 3.92 -5.14
N LEU A 118 6.32 3.41 -5.71
CA LEU A 118 5.16 4.21 -6.09
C LEU A 118 4.58 4.99 -4.89
N ALA A 119 4.49 4.33 -3.74
CA ALA A 119 4.00 4.89 -2.48
C ALA A 119 4.81 6.10 -2.00
N LEU A 120 6.10 6.20 -2.36
CA LEU A 120 6.90 7.39 -2.05
C LEU A 120 6.30 8.65 -2.67
N GLY A 121 5.73 8.56 -3.88
CA GLY A 121 5.06 9.69 -4.54
C GLY A 121 3.89 10.21 -3.69
N PHE A 122 3.06 9.32 -3.14
CA PHE A 122 1.95 9.73 -2.27
C PHE A 122 2.39 10.34 -0.94
N VAL A 123 3.51 9.90 -0.37
CA VAL A 123 4.03 10.48 0.88
C VAL A 123 4.70 11.84 0.63
N LEU A 124 5.34 12.01 -0.53
CA LEU A 124 6.18 13.16 -0.88
C LEU A 124 5.53 14.18 -1.82
N TYR A 125 4.27 14.03 -2.24
CA TYR A 125 3.66 14.98 -3.20
C TYR A 125 3.63 16.43 -2.68
N SER A 126 3.71 16.64 -1.37
CA SER A 126 3.82 17.98 -0.76
C SER A 126 5.19 18.64 -1.01
N GLU A 127 6.24 17.84 -1.28
CA GLU A 127 7.60 18.26 -1.54
C GLU A 127 8.14 17.65 -2.84
N PRO A 128 7.62 18.08 -4.01
CA PRO A 128 7.92 17.45 -5.30
C PRO A 128 9.39 17.54 -5.71
N GLU A 129 10.16 18.47 -5.14
CA GLU A 129 11.61 18.57 -5.37
C GLU A 129 12.42 17.46 -4.71
N GLN A 130 11.89 16.82 -3.67
CA GLN A 130 12.55 15.72 -2.96
C GLN A 130 12.35 14.39 -3.68
N THR A 131 11.18 14.16 -4.29
CA THR A 131 10.83 12.90 -4.93
C THR A 131 11.87 12.43 -5.96
N PRO A 132 12.28 13.24 -6.97
CA PRO A 132 13.30 12.84 -7.94
C PRO A 132 14.65 12.54 -7.30
N ARG A 133 15.03 13.27 -6.24
CA ARG A 133 16.31 13.04 -5.54
C ARG A 133 16.32 11.69 -4.85
N ILE A 134 15.23 11.32 -4.20
CA ILE A 134 15.08 10.05 -3.47
C ILE A 134 15.00 8.87 -4.46
N VAL A 135 14.22 9.01 -5.54
CA VAL A 135 14.03 7.90 -6.50
C VAL A 135 15.13 7.80 -7.57
N SER A 136 16.04 8.78 -7.68
CA SER A 136 17.11 8.77 -8.70
C SER A 136 17.90 7.47 -8.70
N LEU A 137 18.34 7.00 -7.52
CA LEU A 137 19.09 5.75 -7.40
C LEU A 137 18.23 4.52 -7.72
N LEU A 138 16.92 4.59 -7.43
CA LEU A 138 15.97 3.50 -7.73
C LEU A 138 15.66 3.41 -9.23
N SER A 139 15.72 4.54 -9.94
CA SER A 139 15.51 4.60 -11.40
C SER A 139 16.61 3.87 -12.19
N GLU A 140 17.81 3.74 -11.60
CA GLU A 140 18.95 3.01 -12.17
C GLU A 140 19.01 1.54 -11.70
N SER A 141 18.03 1.10 -10.90
CA SER A 141 17.99 -0.28 -10.41
C SER A 141 17.96 -1.29 -11.55
N TYR A 142 18.66 -2.42 -11.37
CA TYR A 142 18.61 -3.55 -12.30
C TYR A 142 17.19 -4.13 -12.46
N ASN A 143 16.37 -4.05 -11.40
CA ASN A 143 15.01 -4.58 -11.40
C ASN A 143 14.03 -3.66 -12.18
N PRO A 144 13.39 -4.14 -13.26
CA PRO A 144 12.47 -3.33 -14.06
C PRO A 144 11.21 -2.86 -13.30
N HIS A 145 10.74 -3.64 -12.32
CA HIS A 145 9.57 -3.28 -11.51
C HIS A 145 9.86 -2.08 -10.61
N VAL A 146 11.07 -1.99 -10.07
CA VAL A 146 11.54 -0.85 -9.28
C VAL A 146 11.65 0.40 -10.15
N ARG A 147 12.21 0.29 -11.36
CA ARG A 147 12.28 1.41 -12.32
C ARG A 147 10.90 1.92 -12.73
N TYR A 148 9.97 1.00 -12.98
CA TYR A 148 8.58 1.34 -13.27
C TYR A 148 7.92 2.08 -12.09
N GLY A 149 8.12 1.59 -10.87
CA GLY A 149 7.66 2.27 -9.65
C GLY A 149 8.25 3.67 -9.50
N ALA A 150 9.54 3.85 -9.79
CA ALA A 150 10.22 5.16 -9.74
C ALA A 150 9.64 6.13 -10.76
N ALA A 151 9.39 5.69 -11.99
CA ALA A 151 8.77 6.51 -13.02
C ALA A 151 7.37 6.99 -12.62
N LEU A 152 6.56 6.09 -12.03
CA LEU A 152 5.23 6.46 -11.52
C LEU A 152 5.31 7.41 -10.32
N ALA A 153 6.24 7.18 -9.40
CA ALA A 153 6.40 8.03 -8.22
C ALA A 153 6.74 9.49 -8.58
N VAL A 154 7.50 9.73 -9.66
CA VAL A 154 7.80 11.08 -10.18
C VAL A 154 6.61 11.69 -10.91
N GLY A 155 5.73 10.86 -11.49
CA GLY A 155 4.55 11.31 -12.22
C GLY A 155 3.36 11.67 -11.34
N ILE A 156 3.31 11.14 -10.11
CA ILE A 156 2.34 11.49 -9.06
C ILE A 156 2.72 12.84 -8.45
#